data_AF-A0A2V8IHV3-F1
#
_entry.id   AF-A0A2V8IHV3-F1
#
_cell.length_a   1.000
_cell.length_b   1.000
_cell.length_c   1.000
_cell.angle_alpha   90.00
_cell.angle_beta   90.00
_cell.angle_gamma   90.00
#
_symmetry.space_group_name_H-M   'P 1'
#
loop_
_entity.id
_entity.type
_entity.pdbx_description
1 polymer ?
#
loop_
_entity_poly.entity_id
_entity_poly.type
_entity_poly.pdbx_seq_one_letter_code
_entity_poly.pdbx_strand_id
1 'polypeptide(L)'
;MVAAAVVLALAGVGFALFHGRGAGVGKAIPRTYKQLTFSDGLEMFPSLSPDGKTFAYVSAQSGNRDIYVQRVDGRTATDITSDSPADDSEPAFSPDGSQIAFRSER
;
A
#
# COMPACT_ATOMS: atom_id res chain seq x y z
N MET A 1 -6.56 35.96 -61.32
CA MET A 1 -7.43 36.21 -60.16
C MET A 1 -7.55 34.92 -59.35
N VAL A 2 -6.93 34.94 -58.17
CA VAL A 2 -7.39 34.39 -56.88
C VAL A 2 -7.62 32.86 -56.83
N ALA A 3 -6.67 32.05 -56.37
CA ALA A 3 -6.36 31.78 -54.95
C ALA A 3 -7.51 31.07 -54.22
N ALA A 4 -7.60 29.74 -54.33
CA ALA A 4 -8.39 28.89 -53.42
C ALA A 4 -8.13 27.39 -53.68
N ALA A 5 -6.90 26.88 -53.48
CA ALA A 5 -6.70 25.43 -53.52
C ALA A 5 -5.53 24.89 -52.67
N VAL A 6 -4.61 25.75 -52.20
CA VAL A 6 -3.36 25.26 -51.56
C VAL A 6 -3.41 25.25 -50.02
N VAL A 7 -4.47 25.76 -49.38
CA VAL A 7 -4.48 25.88 -47.90
C VAL A 7 -5.07 24.65 -47.17
N LEU A 8 -5.71 23.70 -47.86
CA LEU A 8 -6.31 22.52 -47.20
C LEU A 8 -5.44 21.26 -47.19
N ALA A 9 -4.23 21.27 -47.75
CA ALA A 9 -3.35 20.10 -47.74
C ALA A 9 -2.28 20.12 -46.61
N LEU A 10 -1.98 21.30 -46.03
CA LEU A 10 -0.95 21.42 -44.98
C LEU A 10 -1.48 21.34 -43.54
N ALA A 11 -2.80 21.48 -43.33
CA ALA A 11 -3.39 21.33 -42.00
C ALA A 11 -3.59 19.86 -41.58
N GLY A 12 -3.81 18.95 -42.53
CA GLY A 12 -4.06 17.54 -42.25
C GLY A 12 -2.81 16.73 -41.87
N VAL A 13 -1.66 17.06 -42.48
CA VAL A 13 -0.40 16.36 -42.23
C VAL A 13 0.20 16.73 -40.86
N GLY A 14 0.03 17.98 -40.42
CA GLY A 14 0.45 18.42 -39.08
C GLY A 14 -0.37 17.79 -37.95
N PHE A 15 -1.68 17.60 -38.15
CA PHE A 15 -2.54 16.92 -37.18
C PHE A 15 -2.18 15.43 -37.04
N ALA A 16 -1.87 14.76 -38.16
CA ALA A 16 -1.49 13.35 -38.16
C ALA A 16 -0.09 13.08 -37.55
N LEU A 17 0.83 14.06 -37.56
CA LEU A 17 2.18 13.90 -37.03
C LEU A 17 2.32 14.25 -35.53
N PHE A 18 1.37 14.99 -34.95
CA PHE A 18 1.37 15.28 -33.50
C PHE A 18 0.45 14.39 -32.67
N HIS A 19 -0.54 13.71 -33.27
CA HIS A 19 -1.42 12.77 -32.54
C HIS A 19 -0.87 11.33 -32.50
N GLY A 20 0.28 11.07 -33.14
CA GLY A 20 0.89 9.73 -33.26
C GLY A 20 1.82 9.31 -32.12
N ARG A 21 1.93 10.10 -31.04
CA ARG A 21 2.67 9.69 -29.83
C ARG A 21 1.75 9.78 -28.62
N GLY A 22 0.79 8.86 -28.57
CA GLY A 22 0.31 8.41 -27.27
C GLY A 22 1.54 7.97 -26.48
N ALA A 23 1.89 8.73 -25.45
CA ALA A 23 2.88 8.31 -24.47
C ALA A 23 2.51 6.88 -24.10
N GLY A 24 3.40 5.93 -24.34
CA GLY A 24 3.16 4.54 -24.03
C GLY A 24 2.80 4.47 -22.55
N VAL A 25 1.52 4.28 -22.24
CA VAL A 25 1.10 3.83 -20.92
C VAL A 25 1.76 2.46 -20.82
N GLY A 26 2.90 2.41 -20.14
CA GLY A 26 3.66 1.17 -19.98
C GLY A 26 2.67 0.08 -19.59
N LYS A 27 2.70 -1.04 -20.32
CA LYS A 27 1.80 -2.18 -20.11
C LYS A 27 1.68 -2.43 -18.61
N ALA A 28 0.49 -2.24 -18.05
CA ALA A 28 0.28 -2.38 -16.60
C ALA A 28 0.81 -3.75 -16.17
N ILE A 29 1.80 -3.75 -15.28
CA ILE A 29 2.32 -5.00 -14.72
C ILE A 29 1.21 -5.51 -13.79
N PRO A 30 0.64 -6.71 -14.03
CA PRO A 30 -0.37 -7.27 -13.15
C PRO A 30 0.19 -7.36 -11.73
N ARG A 31 -0.48 -6.75 -10.75
CA ARG A 31 -0.15 -6.93 -9.34
C ARG A 31 -1.13 -7.93 -8.74
N THR A 32 -0.59 -9.03 -8.23
CA THR A 32 -1.33 -9.95 -7.38
C THR A 32 -1.20 -9.48 -5.93
N TYR A 33 -2.32 -9.34 -5.24
CA TYR A 33 -2.34 -9.04 -3.81
C TYR A 33 -2.70 -10.29 -3.02
N LYS A 34 -2.03 -10.51 -1.88
CA LYS A 34 -2.31 -11.61 -0.96
C LYS A 34 -2.77 -11.01 0.37
N GLN A 35 -3.96 -11.39 0.82
CA GLN A 35 -4.43 -11.08 2.17
C GLN A 35 -3.61 -11.86 3.20
N LEU A 36 -3.18 -11.19 4.27
CA LEU A 36 -2.31 -11.76 5.31
C LEU A 36 -3.03 -11.98 6.64
N THR A 37 -4.09 -11.22 6.92
CA THR A 37 -4.84 -11.23 8.17
C THR A 37 -6.34 -11.45 7.89
N PHE A 38 -7.07 -12.02 8.85
CA PHE A 38 -8.39 -12.61 8.61
C PHE A 38 -9.36 -12.46 9.79
N SER A 39 -9.04 -11.67 10.82
CA SER A 39 -9.89 -11.54 12.00
C SER A 39 -11.12 -10.68 11.70
N ASP A 40 -12.25 -10.97 12.34
CA ASP A 40 -13.55 -10.27 12.11
C ASP A 40 -13.60 -8.83 12.69
N GLY A 41 -12.46 -8.26 13.09
CA GLY A 41 -12.33 -6.94 13.73
C GLY A 41 -11.54 -5.93 12.91
N LEU A 42 -11.34 -4.73 13.47
CA LEU A 42 -10.46 -3.73 12.86
C LEU A 42 -9.01 -4.24 12.87
N GLU A 43 -8.37 -4.20 11.70
CA GLU A 43 -6.95 -4.50 11.51
C GLU A 43 -6.29 -3.31 10.79
N MET A 44 -5.36 -2.63 11.45
CA MET A 44 -4.84 -1.34 10.97
C MET A 44 -3.39 -1.07 11.34
N PHE A 45 -2.80 0.00 10.79
CA PHE A 45 -1.42 0.45 11.05
C PHE A 45 -0.34 -0.64 10.89
N PRO A 46 -0.22 -1.29 9.72
CA PRO A 46 0.81 -2.30 9.53
C PRO A 46 2.21 -1.68 9.50
N SER A 47 3.16 -2.37 10.12
CA SER A 47 4.60 -2.08 10.07
C SER A 47 5.35 -3.36 9.73
N LEU A 48 6.09 -3.35 8.60
CA LEU A 48 6.87 -4.51 8.16
C LEU A 48 8.25 -4.50 8.84
N SER A 49 8.73 -5.67 9.27
CA SER A 49 10.11 -5.81 9.75
C SER A 49 11.11 -5.45 8.64
N PRO A 50 12.32 -4.96 9.00
CA PRO A 50 13.35 -4.62 8.00
C PRO A 50 13.74 -5.79 7.08
N ASP A 51 13.63 -7.04 7.55
CA ASP A 51 13.92 -8.24 6.75
C ASP A 51 12.72 -8.75 5.94
N GLY A 52 11.55 -8.10 6.08
CA GLY A 52 10.33 -8.42 5.34
C GLY A 52 9.63 -9.71 5.76
N LYS A 53 10.05 -10.38 6.85
CA LYS A 53 9.51 -11.70 7.23
C LYS A 53 8.35 -11.62 8.21
N THR A 54 8.27 -10.55 9.00
CA THR A 54 7.20 -10.33 9.98
C THR A 54 6.61 -8.94 9.82
N PHE A 55 5.40 -8.75 10.34
CA PHE A 55 4.78 -7.45 10.43
C PHE A 55 4.06 -7.33 11.77
N ALA A 56 4.05 -6.10 12.29
CA ALA A 56 3.27 -5.69 13.43
C ALA A 56 2.05 -4.93 12.91
N TYR A 57 0.92 -5.04 13.60
CA TYR A 57 -0.31 -4.36 13.24
C TYR A 57 -1.20 -4.23 14.47
N VAL A 58 -2.19 -3.36 14.40
CA VAL A 58 -3.21 -3.22 15.44
C VAL A 58 -4.38 -4.14 15.12
N SER A 59 -4.87 -4.88 16.10
CA SER A 59 -6.12 -5.64 16.01
C SER A 59 -7.04 -5.36 17.20
N ALA A 60 -8.35 -5.30 16.95
CA ALA A 60 -9.39 -5.17 17.98
C ALA A 60 -10.09 -6.50 18.31
N GLN A 61 -9.48 -7.64 17.96
CA GLN A 61 -10.09 -8.96 18.15
C GLN A 61 -10.26 -9.37 19.63
N SER A 62 -9.51 -8.73 20.55
CA SER A 62 -9.52 -8.96 22.01
C SER A 62 -10.49 -8.05 22.77
N GLY A 63 -11.06 -7.03 22.14
CA GLY A 63 -12.02 -6.09 22.73
C GLY A 63 -11.51 -4.64 22.79
N ASN A 64 -10.26 -4.42 23.20
CA ASN A 64 -9.48 -3.19 23.02
C ASN A 64 -8.53 -3.33 21.81
N ARG A 65 -7.90 -2.23 21.38
CA ARG A 65 -6.87 -2.29 20.34
C ARG A 65 -5.54 -2.73 20.95
N ASP A 66 -5.00 -3.83 20.45
CA ASP A 66 -3.69 -4.36 20.86
C ASP A 66 -2.74 -4.47 19.67
N ILE A 67 -1.44 -4.55 19.96
CA ILE A 67 -0.40 -4.78 18.95
C ILE A 67 -0.21 -6.28 18.75
N TYR A 68 -0.37 -6.72 17.51
CA TYR A 68 -0.14 -8.08 17.08
C TYR A 68 1.07 -8.18 16.16
N VAL A 69 1.81 -9.28 16.27
CA VAL A 69 2.93 -9.62 15.39
C VAL A 69 2.64 -10.93 14.67
N GLN A 70 2.84 -10.96 13.35
CA GLN A 70 2.63 -12.15 12.53
C GLN A 70 3.70 -12.29 11.44
N ARG A 71 4.02 -13.53 11.05
CA ARG A 71 4.84 -13.80 9.87
C ARG A 71 4.08 -13.55 8.57
N VAL A 72 4.75 -13.00 7.56
CA VAL A 72 4.16 -12.74 6.22
C VAL A 72 3.69 -14.03 5.52
N ASP A 73 4.34 -15.16 5.80
CA ASP A 73 3.94 -16.49 5.30
C ASP A 73 3.06 -17.26 6.30
N GLY A 74 2.86 -16.73 7.51
CA GLY A 74 2.11 -17.37 8.59
C GLY A 74 0.63 -17.03 8.57
N ARG A 75 -0.14 -17.76 9.39
CA ARG A 75 -1.57 -17.53 9.66
C ARG A 75 -1.89 -17.31 11.13
N THR A 76 -0.87 -17.25 11.98
CA THR A 76 -1.02 -17.12 13.43
C THR A 76 -0.34 -15.85 13.88
N ALA A 77 -1.12 -14.95 14.47
CA ALA A 77 -0.64 -13.74 15.10
C ALA A 77 -0.40 -13.96 16.59
N THR A 78 0.58 -13.26 17.13
CA THR A 78 0.85 -13.19 18.56
C THR A 78 0.50 -11.79 19.04
N ASP A 79 -0.38 -11.70 20.02
CA ASP A 79 -0.65 -10.46 20.75
C ASP A 79 0.54 -10.16 21.67
N ILE A 80 1.19 -9.00 21.48
CA ILE A 80 2.35 -8.59 22.27
C ILE A 80 2.00 -7.53 23.33
N THR A 81 0.74 -7.10 23.42
CA THR A 81 0.22 -6.17 24.43
C THR A 81 -1.02 -6.72 25.14
N SER A 82 -1.21 -8.04 25.17
CA SER A 82 -2.40 -8.72 25.72
C SER A 82 -2.74 -8.42 27.18
N ASP A 83 -1.80 -7.83 27.95
CA ASP A 83 -2.00 -7.42 29.34
C ASP A 83 -2.43 -5.94 29.47
N SER A 84 -2.57 -5.23 28.36
CA SER A 84 -2.95 -3.82 28.32
C SER A 84 -4.43 -3.63 28.65
N PRO A 85 -4.77 -2.74 29.62
CA PRO A 85 -6.16 -2.42 29.92
C PRO A 85 -6.74 -1.33 29.01
N ALA A 86 -5.95 -0.81 28.05
CA ALA A 86 -6.27 0.35 27.21
C ALA A 86 -5.86 0.10 25.77
N ASP A 87 -6.10 1.08 24.89
CA ASP A 87 -5.73 0.97 23.49
C ASP A 87 -4.22 1.19 23.27
N ASP A 88 -3.60 0.28 22.50
CA ASP A 88 -2.26 0.41 21.95
C ASP A 88 -2.32 0.56 20.42
N SER A 89 -1.43 1.40 19.85
CA SER A 89 -1.53 1.80 18.44
C SER A 89 -0.20 2.17 17.79
N GLU A 90 -0.23 2.35 16.47
CA GLU A 90 0.88 2.89 15.67
C GLU A 90 2.22 2.15 15.85
N PRO A 91 2.26 0.81 15.67
CA PRO A 91 3.49 0.06 15.84
C PRO A 91 4.53 0.44 14.78
N ALA A 92 5.80 0.45 15.16
CA ALA A 92 6.93 0.66 14.25
C ALA A 92 8.12 -0.23 14.63
N PHE A 93 8.56 -1.08 13.71
CA PHE A 93 9.83 -1.79 13.88
C PHE A 93 11.03 -0.83 13.89
N SER A 94 12.00 -1.12 14.76
CA SER A 94 13.31 -0.47 14.70
C SER A 94 14.06 -0.86 13.42
N PRO A 95 15.01 -0.04 12.94
CA PRO A 95 15.77 -0.32 11.71
C PRO A 95 16.55 -1.64 11.72
N ASP A 96 16.95 -2.12 12.90
CA ASP A 96 17.61 -3.41 13.11
C ASP A 96 16.62 -4.57 13.36
N GLY A 97 15.32 -4.28 13.48
CA GLY A 97 14.26 -5.24 13.74
C GLY A 97 14.23 -5.81 15.15
N SER A 98 15.07 -5.32 16.07
CA SER A 98 15.17 -5.84 17.43
C SER A 98 14.07 -5.36 18.37
N GLN A 99 13.37 -4.28 18.03
CA GLN A 99 12.38 -3.62 18.87
C GLN A 99 11.16 -3.17 18.04
N ILE A 100 10.05 -2.96 18.75
CA ILE A 100 8.83 -2.33 18.22
C ILE A 100 8.48 -1.17 19.15
N ALA A 101 8.43 0.04 18.61
CA ALA A 101 7.84 1.19 19.28
C ALA A 101 6.33 1.23 19.02
N PHE A 102 5.54 1.72 19.96
CA PHE A 102 4.09 1.88 19.82
C PHE A 102 3.58 2.99 20.76
N ARG A 103 2.40 3.53 20.47
CA ARG A 103 1.66 4.47 21.33
C ARG A 103 0.76 3.68 22.26
N SER A 104 0.79 4.02 23.56
CA SER A 104 -0.02 3.39 24.60
C SER A 104 -0.91 4.40 25.32
N GLU A 105 -2.13 4.01 25.65
CA GLU A 105 -3.11 4.83 26.40
C GLU A 105 -3.26 4.46 27.88
N ARG A 106 -2.43 3.57 28.40
CA ARG A 106 -2.39 3.17 29.82
C ARG A 106 -1.69 4.20 30.72
#